data_AF-A0A1W1UAK7-F1
#
_entry.id   AF-A0A1W1UAK7-F1
#
_cell.length_a   1.000
_cell.length_b   1.000
_cell.length_c   1.000
_cell.angle_alpha   90.00
_cell.angle_beta   90.00
_cell.angle_gamma   90.00
#
_symmetry.space_group_name_H-M   'P 1'
#
loop_
_entity.id
_entity.type
_entity.pdbx_description
1 polymer ?
#
loop_
_entity_poly.entity_id
_entity_poly.type
_entity_poly.pdbx_seq_one_letter_code
_entity_poly.pdbx_strand_id
1 'polypeptide(L)'
;MNRELNLREKSYIVSLLEEYKAEKEYQDRAKLKQLRLQEESVWSWQRYTLPGSPNPSALDIRLYEQGLLDEYTENTWRKLTDLHLVEIKVLTKNYKGIAIGGPWSCVKLTEAGQEIAGELSRDMTLTIGTLRRVTWQALAQLVSSPEGLVDVGDGDYGGFNWNEVWLSLEMLRYVEFQGADHVFPTEKGKDFYKRMYEAHCRLYPDVEALRL
;
A
#
# COMPACT_ATOMS: atom_id res chain seq x y z
N MET A 1 -1.86 20.71 19.96
CA MET A 1 -1.39 21.37 18.71
C MET A 1 -1.73 20.42 17.58
N ASN A 2 -2.78 20.69 16.81
CA ASN A 2 -3.18 19.83 15.68
C ASN A 2 -2.10 19.91 14.60
N ARG A 3 -1.19 18.93 14.57
CA ARG A 3 -0.20 18.81 13.50
C ARG A 3 -0.84 17.99 12.39
N GLU A 4 -1.25 18.66 11.33
CA GLU A 4 -1.90 18.02 10.20
C GLU A 4 -0.88 17.19 9.41
N LEU A 5 -0.97 15.87 9.53
CA LEU A 5 -0.20 14.94 8.70
C LEU A 5 -0.63 15.10 7.24
N ASN A 6 0.33 15.14 6.32
CA ASN A 6 0.00 15.09 4.89
C ASN A 6 -0.43 13.66 4.49
N LEU A 7 -0.99 13.51 3.30
CA LEU A 7 -1.51 12.22 2.84
C LEU A 7 -0.43 11.13 2.84
N ARG A 8 0.81 11.44 2.44
CA ARG A 8 1.92 10.49 2.44
C ARG A 8 2.22 9.97 3.85
N GLU A 9 2.35 10.87 4.82
CA GLU A 9 2.57 10.53 6.23
C GLU A 9 1.42 9.68 6.78
N LYS A 10 0.17 10.05 6.46
CA LYS A 10 -1.02 9.27 6.81
C LYS A 10 -0.95 7.85 6.25
N SER A 11 -0.65 7.71 4.95
CA SER A 11 -0.55 6.41 4.27
C SER A 11 0.59 5.55 4.83
N TYR A 12 1.72 6.16 5.20
CA TYR A 12 2.84 5.46 5.84
C TYR A 12 2.46 4.88 7.20
N ILE A 13 1.84 5.68 8.08
CA ILE A 13 1.49 5.18 9.43
C ILE A 13 0.35 4.16 9.39
N VAL A 14 -0.59 4.30 8.45
CA VAL A 14 -1.66 3.31 8.29
C VAL A 14 -1.15 2.02 7.66
N SER A 15 -0.26 2.09 6.67
CA SER A 15 0.40 0.89 6.14
C SER A 15 1.18 0.16 7.23
N LEU A 16 1.86 0.89 8.11
CA LEU A 16 2.56 0.31 9.25
C LEU A 16 1.60 -0.31 10.28
N LEU A 17 0.42 0.30 10.50
CA LEU A 17 -0.61 -0.25 11.39
C LEU A 17 -1.21 -1.54 10.83
N GLU A 18 -1.43 -1.61 9.52
CA GLU A 18 -1.93 -2.81 8.85
C GLU A 18 -0.94 -3.98 8.98
N GLU A 19 0.36 -3.73 8.77
CA GLU A 19 1.40 -4.74 9.00
C GLU A 19 1.49 -5.14 10.47
N TYR A 20 1.38 -4.20 11.40
CA TYR A 20 1.31 -4.52 12.83
C TYR A 20 0.12 -5.43 13.15
N LYS A 21 -1.07 -5.15 12.62
CA LYS A 21 -2.26 -5.99 12.81
C LYS A 21 -2.09 -7.38 12.20
N ALA A 22 -1.56 -7.46 10.97
CA ALA A 22 -1.32 -8.73 10.28
C ALA A 22 -0.34 -9.62 11.05
N GLU A 23 0.76 -9.05 11.55
CA GLU A 23 1.75 -9.76 12.35
C GLU A 23 1.15 -10.18 13.71
N LYS A 24 0.37 -9.31 14.36
CA LYS A 24 -0.33 -9.64 15.60
C LYS A 24 -1.27 -10.85 15.43
N GLU A 25 -2.07 -10.85 14.37
CA GLU A 25 -2.92 -12.01 14.05
C GLU A 25 -2.10 -13.28 13.79
N TYR A 26 -0.96 -13.16 13.10
CA TYR A 26 -0.06 -14.28 12.90
C TYR A 26 0.45 -14.83 14.25
N GLN A 27 0.92 -13.96 15.15
CA GLN A 27 1.39 -14.35 16.49
C GLN A 27 0.27 -15.00 17.32
N ASP A 28 -0.95 -14.47 17.27
CA ASP A 28 -2.12 -15.05 17.94
C ASP A 28 -2.46 -16.44 17.37
N ARG A 29 -2.41 -16.62 16.05
CA ARG A 29 -2.58 -17.94 15.40
C ARG A 29 -1.43 -18.91 15.73
N ALA A 30 -0.20 -18.43 15.77
CA ALA A 30 0.98 -19.22 16.14
C ALA A 30 0.90 -19.71 17.59
N LYS A 31 0.34 -18.88 18.49
CA LYS A 31 0.09 -19.22 19.89
C LYS A 31 -0.89 -20.38 20.02
N LEU A 32 -1.97 -20.37 19.23
CA LEU A 32 -2.93 -21.48 19.16
C LEU A 32 -2.27 -22.79 18.68
N LYS A 33 -1.24 -22.69 17.84
CA LYS A 33 -0.48 -23.83 17.31
C LYS A 33 0.73 -24.24 18.16
N GLN A 34 0.90 -23.65 19.35
CA GLN A 34 2.05 -23.88 20.25
C GLN A 34 3.42 -23.70 19.58
N LEU A 35 3.50 -22.84 18.57
CA LEU A 35 4.76 -22.50 17.91
C LEU A 35 5.58 -21.56 18.80
N ARG A 36 6.90 -21.51 18.56
CA ARG A 36 7.79 -20.58 19.26
C ARG A 36 7.37 -19.14 18.94
N LEU A 37 6.84 -18.45 19.95
CA LEU A 37 6.43 -17.06 19.85
C LEU A 37 7.63 -16.12 19.99
N GLN A 38 7.54 -14.98 19.31
CA GLN A 38 8.40 -13.84 19.61
C GLN A 38 7.68 -12.92 20.60
N GLU A 39 8.44 -12.25 21.46
CA GLU A 39 7.87 -11.17 22.28
C GLU A 39 7.44 -10.00 21.40
N GLU A 40 6.40 -9.27 21.80
CA GLU A 40 5.93 -8.08 21.08
C GLU A 40 7.01 -7.01 20.91
N SER A 41 7.90 -6.89 21.89
CA SER A 41 9.10 -6.05 21.84
C SER A 41 10.00 -6.33 20.64
N VAL A 42 9.89 -7.53 20.03
CA VAL A 42 10.67 -7.99 18.90
C VAL A 42 9.87 -7.91 17.60
N TRP A 43 8.70 -8.55 17.52
CA TRP A 43 7.96 -8.66 16.25
C TRP A 43 7.27 -7.35 15.82
N SER A 44 7.03 -6.41 16.75
CA SER A 44 6.45 -5.11 16.40
C SER A 44 7.36 -4.22 15.56
N TRP A 45 8.65 -4.54 15.47
CA TRP A 45 9.60 -3.84 14.61
C TRP A 45 9.54 -4.36 13.17
N GLN A 46 9.03 -3.52 12.27
CA GLN A 46 8.94 -3.82 10.86
C GLN A 46 10.19 -3.35 10.13
N ARG A 47 10.85 -4.25 9.40
CA ARG A 47 11.95 -3.85 8.52
C ARG A 47 11.40 -2.96 7.41
N TYR A 48 12.14 -1.90 7.07
CA TYR A 48 11.95 -1.19 5.82
C TYR A 48 13.29 -0.99 5.14
N THR A 49 13.28 -0.92 3.82
CA THR A 49 14.47 -0.77 3.00
C THR A 49 14.30 0.32 1.96
N LEU A 50 15.42 0.88 1.52
CA LEU A 50 15.44 1.79 0.38
C LEU A 50 15.04 1.05 -0.90
N PRO A 51 14.48 1.75 -1.90
CA PRO A 51 14.17 1.17 -3.21
C PRO A 51 15.34 0.34 -3.77
N GLY A 52 15.06 -0.87 -4.25
CA GLY A 52 16.06 -1.76 -4.88
C GLY A 52 16.72 -2.80 -3.95
N SER A 53 16.24 -2.95 -2.72
CA SER A 53 16.65 -4.06 -1.85
C SER A 53 16.31 -5.43 -2.48
N PRO A 54 17.25 -6.39 -2.54
CA PRO A 54 17.01 -7.70 -3.14
C PRO A 54 16.05 -8.59 -2.30
N ASN A 55 15.74 -8.18 -1.06
CA ASN A 55 14.84 -8.88 -0.17
C ASN A 55 13.93 -7.85 0.52
N PRO A 56 12.86 -7.38 -0.15
CA PRO A 56 11.92 -6.42 0.42
C PRO A 56 11.12 -7.05 1.57
N SER A 57 10.81 -6.25 2.59
CA SER A 57 9.87 -6.66 3.65
C SER A 57 8.41 -6.58 3.17
N ALA A 58 7.47 -7.11 3.97
CA ALA A 58 6.04 -6.93 3.71
C ALA A 58 5.64 -5.44 3.70
N LEU A 59 6.21 -4.64 4.60
CA LEU A 59 6.04 -3.19 4.61
C LEU A 59 6.60 -2.53 3.35
N ASP A 60 7.77 -2.95 2.86
CA ASP A 60 8.34 -2.43 1.61
C ASP A 60 7.46 -2.72 0.40
N ILE A 61 6.95 -3.96 0.31
CA ILE A 61 6.00 -4.36 -0.75
C ILE A 61 4.75 -3.49 -0.68
N ARG A 62 4.15 -3.33 0.50
CA ARG A 62 2.94 -2.51 0.69
C ARG A 62 3.15 -1.06 0.28
N LEU A 63 4.25 -0.45 0.71
CA LEU A 63 4.58 0.93 0.34
C LEU A 63 4.87 1.06 -1.15
N TYR A 64 5.57 0.09 -1.75
CA TYR A 64 5.84 0.07 -3.18
C TYR A 64 4.55 -0.05 -4.01
N GLU A 65 3.63 -0.94 -3.63
CA GLU A 65 2.34 -1.11 -4.31
C GLU A 65 1.47 0.15 -4.27
N GLN A 66 1.63 0.98 -3.24
CA GLN A 66 0.98 2.29 -3.11
C GLN A 66 1.71 3.42 -3.85
N GLY A 67 2.86 3.14 -4.49
CA GLY A 67 3.69 4.16 -5.13
C GLY A 67 4.32 5.13 -4.13
N LEU A 68 4.60 4.65 -2.91
CA LEU A 68 5.09 5.44 -1.79
C LEU A 68 6.57 5.18 -1.47
N LEU A 69 7.19 4.17 -2.07
CA LEU A 69 8.59 3.82 -1.84
C LEU A 69 9.50 4.53 -2.86
N ASP A 70 10.27 5.53 -2.42
CA ASP A 70 11.10 6.41 -3.25
C ASP A 70 12.27 7.01 -2.44
N GLU A 71 13.02 7.95 -3.04
CA GLU A 71 14.14 8.64 -2.38
C GLU A 71 13.75 9.47 -1.15
N TYR A 72 12.46 9.80 -0.98
CA TYR A 72 11.92 10.56 0.15
C TYR A 72 11.38 9.68 1.28
N THR A 73 11.48 8.35 1.16
CA THR A 73 11.07 7.40 2.21
C THR A 73 11.72 7.71 3.55
N GLU A 74 13.04 7.97 3.59
CA GLU A 74 13.73 8.31 4.84
C GLU A 74 13.27 9.63 5.44
N ASN A 75 13.00 10.64 4.62
CA ASN A 75 12.48 11.93 5.10
C ASN A 75 11.09 11.77 5.71
N THR A 76 10.26 10.90 5.13
CA THR A 76 8.93 10.59 5.65
C THR A 76 9.01 9.93 7.01
N TRP A 77 9.86 8.90 7.15
CA TRP A 77 10.06 8.23 8.43
C TRP A 77 10.66 9.15 9.48
N ARG A 78 11.65 9.97 9.13
CA ARG A 78 12.25 10.96 10.04
C ARG A 78 11.22 11.93 10.56
N LYS A 79 10.37 12.48 9.67
CA LYS A 79 9.30 13.39 10.09
C LYS A 79 8.30 12.70 11.03
N LEU A 80 7.92 11.45 10.76
CA LEU A 80 7.05 10.69 11.66
C LEU A 80 7.71 10.42 13.03
N THR A 81 9.03 10.25 13.07
CA THR A 81 9.80 10.15 14.33
C THR A 81 9.86 11.48 15.08
N ASP A 82 10.08 12.61 14.39
CA ASP A 82 10.05 13.95 14.98
C ASP A 82 8.67 14.31 15.57
N LEU A 83 7.62 13.66 15.05
CA LEU A 83 6.25 13.74 15.57
C LEU A 83 5.95 12.71 16.68
N HIS A 84 6.92 11.89 17.07
CA HIS A 84 6.78 10.81 18.07
C HIS A 84 5.70 9.77 17.72
N LEU A 85 5.42 9.58 16.44
CA LEU A 85 4.43 8.59 15.96
C LEU A 85 5.08 7.24 15.64
N VAL A 86 6.38 7.26 15.30
CA VAL A 86 7.14 6.05 15.06
C VAL A 86 8.53 6.13 15.69
N GLU A 87 9.07 4.97 16.02
CA GLU A 87 10.48 4.81 16.40
C GLU A 87 11.24 4.15 15.26
N ILE A 88 12.48 4.58 15.03
CA ILE A 88 13.37 3.96 14.04
C ILE A 88 14.59 3.43 14.77
N LYS A 89 15.04 2.23 14.41
CA LYS A 89 16.34 1.72 14.82
C LYS A 89 17.03 1.04 13.65
N VAL A 90 18.35 1.05 13.66
CA VAL A 90 19.16 0.29 12.72
C VAL A 90 19.61 -0.99 13.41
N LEU A 91 19.30 -2.13 12.81
CA LEU A 91 19.71 -3.45 13.28
C LEU A 91 20.82 -4.01 12.41
N THR A 92 21.72 -4.77 13.01
CA THR A 92 22.75 -5.55 12.32
C THR A 92 22.63 -6.99 12.77
N LYS A 93 22.64 -7.95 11.85
CA LYS A 93 22.63 -9.38 12.22
C LYS A 93 23.99 -9.72 12.77
N ASN A 94 24.03 -10.34 13.94
CA ASN A 94 25.27 -10.88 14.49
C ASN A 94 25.17 -12.40 14.60
N TYR A 95 26.24 -13.10 14.23
CA TYR A 95 26.40 -14.52 14.47
C TYR A 95 27.77 -14.73 15.12
N LYS A 96 27.79 -15.32 16.33
CA LYS A 96 29.01 -15.51 17.13
C LYS A 96 29.85 -14.22 17.29
N GLY A 97 29.18 -13.09 17.47
CA GLY A 97 29.84 -11.78 17.66
C GLY A 97 30.35 -11.13 16.37
N ILE A 98 30.12 -11.74 15.21
CA ILE A 98 30.51 -11.19 13.91
C ILE A 98 29.25 -10.67 13.20
N ALA A 99 29.31 -9.43 12.71
CA ALA A 99 28.25 -8.86 11.87
C ALA A 99 28.14 -9.66 10.57
N ILE A 100 26.97 -10.22 10.30
CA ILE A 100 26.66 -10.94 9.06
C ILE A 100 25.60 -10.15 8.27
N GLY A 101 26.02 -9.59 7.15
CA GLY A 101 25.18 -8.75 6.30
C GLY A 101 25.23 -7.27 6.67
N GLY A 102 24.64 -6.44 5.81
CA GLY A 102 24.56 -5.00 6.04
C GLY A 102 23.56 -4.64 7.14
N PRO A 103 23.69 -3.45 7.75
CA PRO A 103 22.65 -2.91 8.62
C PRO A 103 21.33 -2.76 7.86
N TRP A 104 20.20 -2.97 8.54
CA TRP A 104 18.88 -2.66 8.01
C TRP A 104 18.08 -1.81 8.99
N SER A 105 17.26 -0.92 8.44
CA SER A 105 16.39 -0.07 9.21
C SER A 105 15.11 -0.81 9.59
N CYS A 106 14.68 -0.60 10.82
CA CYS A 106 13.41 -1.05 11.34
C CYS A 106 12.62 0.14 11.88
N VAL A 107 11.31 0.09 11.71
CA VAL A 107 10.36 1.08 12.20
C VAL A 107 9.29 0.40 13.05
N LYS A 108 8.79 1.09 14.06
CA LYS A 108 7.71 0.62 14.93
C LYS A 108 6.76 1.78 15.24
N LEU A 109 5.46 1.52 15.34
CA LEU A 109 4.49 2.50 15.86
C LEU A 109 4.67 2.70 17.37
N THR A 110 4.65 3.96 17.81
CA THR A 110 4.43 4.30 19.22
C THR A 110 2.97 4.10 19.59
N GLU A 111 2.63 4.18 20.89
CA GLU A 111 1.21 4.17 21.31
C GLU A 111 0.42 5.31 20.66
N ALA A 112 0.98 6.53 20.65
CA ALA A 112 0.39 7.68 19.96
C ALA A 112 0.25 7.44 18.45
N GLY A 113 1.25 6.80 17.83
CA GLY A 113 1.20 6.40 16.43
C GLY A 113 0.08 5.40 16.13
N GLN A 114 -0.14 4.42 17.00
CA GLN A 114 -1.22 3.44 16.87
C GLN A 114 -2.60 4.09 17.00
N GLU A 115 -2.77 5.03 17.93
CA GLU A 115 -4.03 5.76 18.13
C GLU A 115 -4.36 6.60 16.89
N ILE A 116 -3.43 7.46 16.45
CA ILE A 116 -3.63 8.31 15.26
C ILE A 116 -3.80 7.44 14.00
N ALA A 117 -3.00 6.39 13.82
CA ALA A 117 -3.17 5.49 12.69
C ALA A 117 -4.51 4.74 12.77
N GLY A 118 -5.04 4.47 13.96
CA GLY A 118 -6.36 3.87 14.16
C GLY A 118 -7.49 4.80 13.74
N GLU A 119 -7.42 6.08 14.14
CA GLU A 119 -8.36 7.13 13.71
C GLU A 119 -8.30 7.34 12.20
N LEU A 120 -7.09 7.54 11.68
CA LEU A 120 -6.85 7.69 10.26
C LEU A 120 -7.22 6.44 9.48
N SER A 121 -7.02 5.24 10.03
CA SER A 121 -7.42 4.00 9.37
C SER A 121 -8.94 3.89 9.29
N ARG A 122 -9.71 4.46 10.23
CA ARG A 122 -11.18 4.57 10.17
C ARG A 122 -11.65 5.57 9.11
N ASP A 123 -11.03 6.74 9.09
CA ASP A 123 -11.29 7.77 8.08
C ASP A 123 -10.81 7.33 6.69
N MET A 124 -9.71 6.58 6.65
CA MET A 124 -9.20 5.91 5.45
C MET A 124 -9.84 4.53 5.24
N THR A 125 -10.76 4.07 6.10
CA THR A 125 -11.66 2.97 5.72
C THR A 125 -12.78 3.51 4.83
N LEU A 126 -12.98 4.83 4.76
CA LEU A 126 -13.67 5.46 3.62
C LEU A 126 -12.80 5.43 2.34
N THR A 127 -11.52 5.06 2.43
CA THR A 127 -10.67 4.60 1.33
C THR A 127 -10.51 3.06 1.35
N ILE A 128 -11.63 2.33 1.32
CA ILE A 128 -11.66 1.11 0.49
C ILE A 128 -11.42 1.61 -0.94
N GLY A 129 -10.17 1.57 -1.43
CA GLY A 129 -9.89 2.14 -2.76
C GLY A 129 -8.48 2.66 -3.03
N THR A 130 -7.42 1.92 -2.69
CA THR A 130 -6.25 1.92 -3.57
C THR A 130 -6.28 0.62 -4.34
N LEU A 131 -6.81 0.68 -5.56
CA LEU A 131 -6.65 -0.42 -6.50
C LEU A 131 -5.16 -0.76 -6.60
N ARG A 132 -4.81 -2.05 -6.62
CA ARG A 132 -3.44 -2.48 -6.93
C ARG A 132 -3.00 -1.81 -8.23
N ARG A 133 -1.71 -1.52 -8.41
CA ARG A 133 -1.18 -0.83 -9.60
C ARG A 133 -1.73 -1.41 -10.92
N VAL A 134 -1.73 -2.74 -11.05
CA VAL A 134 -2.26 -3.45 -12.22
C VAL A 134 -3.77 -3.21 -12.41
N THR A 135 -4.54 -3.24 -11.33
CA THR A 135 -5.99 -2.99 -11.33
C THR A 135 -6.33 -1.52 -11.61
N TRP A 136 -5.48 -0.60 -11.15
CA TRP A 136 -5.58 0.82 -11.49
C TRP A 136 -5.30 1.06 -12.98
N GLN A 137 -4.25 0.44 -13.53
CA GLN A 137 -3.93 0.53 -14.96
C GLN A 137 -5.05 0.00 -15.84
N ALA A 138 -5.63 -1.14 -15.46
CA ALA A 138 -6.79 -1.71 -16.16
C ALA A 138 -8.00 -0.78 -16.13
N LEU A 139 -8.33 -0.21 -14.97
CA LEU A 139 -9.43 0.77 -14.86
C LEU A 139 -9.14 2.04 -15.67
N ALA A 140 -7.89 2.53 -15.65
CA ALA A 140 -7.48 3.71 -16.41
C ALA A 140 -7.63 3.49 -17.93
N GLN A 141 -7.20 2.33 -18.41
CA GLN A 141 -7.35 1.93 -19.81
C GLN A 141 -8.82 1.83 -20.18
N LEU A 142 -9.63 1.15 -19.35
CA LEU A 142 -11.05 1.00 -19.61
C LEU A 142 -11.81 2.34 -19.60
N VAL A 143 -11.50 3.26 -18.68
CA VAL A 143 -12.10 4.61 -18.65
C VAL A 143 -11.68 5.44 -19.88
N SER A 144 -10.53 5.15 -20.47
CA SER A 144 -10.04 5.81 -21.69
C SER A 144 -10.60 5.19 -22.99
N SER A 145 -11.33 4.07 -22.89
CA SER A 145 -11.92 3.33 -24.02
C SER A 145 -13.45 3.47 -24.01
N PRO A 146 -14.02 4.45 -24.76
CA PRO A 146 -15.47 4.70 -24.77
C PRO A 146 -16.29 3.53 -25.32
N GLU A 147 -15.68 2.69 -26.15
CA GLU A 147 -16.23 1.44 -26.68
C GLU A 147 -16.16 0.24 -25.72
N GLY A 148 -15.59 0.41 -24.53
CA GLY A 148 -15.29 -0.70 -23.62
C GLY A 148 -14.08 -1.52 -24.07
N LEU A 149 -13.76 -2.59 -23.36
CA LEU A 149 -12.71 -3.54 -23.75
C LEU A 149 -13.35 -4.87 -24.13
N VAL A 150 -12.80 -5.50 -25.18
CA VAL A 150 -13.26 -6.80 -25.70
C VAL A 150 -12.43 -7.93 -25.09
N ASP A 151 -13.07 -9.06 -24.81
CA ASP A 151 -12.38 -10.30 -24.44
C ASP A 151 -11.56 -10.82 -25.64
N VAL A 152 -10.26 -10.96 -25.46
CA VAL A 152 -9.36 -11.54 -26.47
C VAL A 152 -9.11 -13.04 -26.25
N GLY A 153 -9.76 -13.63 -25.24
CA GLY A 153 -9.72 -15.05 -24.90
C GLY A 153 -9.39 -15.28 -23.42
N ASP A 154 -9.96 -16.34 -22.84
CA ASP A 154 -9.76 -16.75 -21.44
C ASP A 154 -10.08 -15.66 -20.39
N GLY A 155 -10.97 -14.73 -20.72
CA GLY A 155 -11.33 -13.61 -19.84
C GLY A 155 -10.23 -12.56 -19.75
N ASP A 156 -9.43 -12.40 -20.80
CA ASP A 156 -8.46 -11.32 -20.92
C ASP A 156 -9.10 -10.13 -21.63
N TYR A 157 -9.20 -9.00 -20.92
CA TYR A 157 -9.66 -7.75 -21.51
C TYR A 157 -8.52 -6.75 -21.49
N GLY A 158 -8.09 -6.30 -22.67
CA GLY A 158 -7.06 -5.27 -22.78
C GLY A 158 -5.67 -5.67 -22.25
N GLY A 159 -5.35 -6.96 -22.17
CA GLY A 159 -4.08 -7.47 -21.64
C GLY A 159 -4.09 -7.72 -20.13
N PHE A 160 -5.27 -7.81 -19.52
CA PHE A 160 -5.45 -8.04 -18.09
C PHE A 160 -6.35 -9.25 -17.84
N ASN A 161 -5.91 -10.15 -16.96
CA ASN A 161 -6.61 -11.39 -16.68
C ASN A 161 -7.86 -11.20 -15.78
N TRP A 162 -8.92 -11.96 -16.07
CA TRP A 162 -10.18 -11.98 -15.32
C TRP A 162 -10.01 -12.15 -13.80
N ASN A 163 -9.34 -13.21 -13.38
CA ASN A 163 -9.23 -13.58 -11.96
C ASN A 163 -8.33 -12.62 -11.18
N GLU A 164 -7.37 -12.02 -11.87
CA GLU A 164 -6.40 -11.11 -11.24
C GLU A 164 -6.96 -9.69 -11.07
N VAL A 165 -7.71 -9.21 -12.06
CA VAL A 165 -8.06 -7.79 -12.20
C VAL A 165 -9.57 -7.57 -12.26
N TRP A 166 -10.23 -8.18 -13.24
CA TRP A 166 -11.60 -7.82 -13.59
C TRP A 166 -12.62 -8.24 -12.56
N LEU A 167 -12.46 -9.43 -11.97
CA LEU A 167 -13.29 -9.90 -10.86
C LEU A 167 -13.26 -8.92 -9.68
N SER A 168 -12.08 -8.36 -9.37
CA SER A 168 -11.94 -7.38 -8.28
C SER A 168 -12.68 -6.08 -8.59
N LEU A 169 -12.58 -5.59 -9.83
CA LEU A 169 -13.27 -4.37 -10.27
C LEU A 169 -14.79 -4.57 -10.33
N GLU A 170 -15.25 -5.76 -10.71
CA GLU A 170 -16.65 -6.16 -10.72
C GLU A 170 -17.24 -6.17 -9.30
N MET A 171 -16.54 -6.83 -8.36
CA MET A 171 -16.95 -6.88 -6.96
C MET A 171 -17.05 -5.48 -6.33
N LEU A 172 -16.19 -4.54 -6.74
CA LEU A 172 -16.23 -3.13 -6.33
C LEU A 172 -17.32 -2.31 -7.04
N ARG A 173 -17.97 -2.90 -8.05
CA ARG A 173 -18.96 -2.28 -8.95
C ARG A 173 -18.39 -1.10 -9.73
N TYR A 174 -17.11 -1.15 -10.08
CA TYR A 174 -16.46 -0.14 -10.92
C TYR A 174 -16.57 -0.46 -12.41
N VAL A 175 -16.88 -1.70 -12.74
CA VAL A 175 -17.10 -2.16 -14.11
C VAL A 175 -18.37 -2.97 -14.20
N GLU A 176 -18.90 -3.09 -15.41
CA GLU A 176 -20.03 -3.91 -15.78
C GLU A 176 -19.72 -4.71 -17.04
N PHE A 177 -20.23 -5.94 -17.11
CA PHE A 177 -20.03 -6.82 -18.26
C PHE A 177 -21.30 -6.86 -19.10
N GLN A 178 -21.15 -6.64 -20.41
CA GLN A 178 -22.23 -6.80 -21.38
C GLN A 178 -21.99 -8.11 -22.15
N GLY A 179 -22.60 -9.19 -21.65
CA GLY A 179 -22.28 -10.53 -22.12
C GLY A 179 -20.91 -11.01 -21.64
N ALA A 180 -20.39 -12.06 -22.27
CA ALA A 180 -19.08 -12.63 -21.93
C ALA A 180 -17.92 -11.93 -22.66
N ASP A 181 -18.21 -11.02 -23.59
CA ASP A 181 -17.22 -10.55 -24.55
C ASP A 181 -16.80 -9.10 -24.33
N HIS A 182 -17.50 -8.34 -23.49
CA HIS A 182 -17.24 -6.91 -23.30
C HIS A 182 -17.32 -6.45 -21.84
N VAL A 183 -16.40 -5.58 -21.46
CA VAL A 183 -16.38 -4.87 -20.18
C VAL A 183 -16.46 -3.36 -20.39
N PHE A 184 -17.25 -2.70 -19.54
CA PHE A 184 -17.47 -1.26 -19.55
C PHE A 184 -17.24 -0.66 -18.17
N PRO A 185 -16.76 0.59 -18.05
CA PRO A 185 -16.67 1.27 -16.76
C PRO A 185 -18.05 1.77 -16.33
N THR A 186 -18.44 1.51 -15.08
CA THR A 186 -19.65 2.12 -14.50
C THR A 186 -19.40 3.60 -14.18
N GLU A 187 -20.45 4.40 -13.99
CA GLU A 187 -20.31 5.78 -13.49
C GLU A 187 -19.56 5.84 -12.15
N LYS A 188 -19.79 4.87 -11.26
CA LYS A 188 -19.05 4.73 -10.00
C LYS A 188 -17.54 4.52 -10.24
N GLY A 189 -17.18 3.70 -11.22
CA GLY A 189 -15.78 3.45 -11.61
C GLY A 189 -15.12 4.69 -12.21
N LYS A 190 -15.84 5.40 -13.10
CA LYS A 190 -15.38 6.66 -13.70
C LYS A 190 -15.13 7.74 -12.65
N ASP A 191 -16.09 7.94 -11.74
CA ASP A 191 -15.98 8.91 -10.65
C ASP A 191 -14.83 8.58 -9.70
N PHE A 192 -14.66 7.29 -9.37
CA PHE A 192 -13.54 6.83 -8.55
C PHE A 192 -12.21 7.11 -9.25
N TYR A 193 -12.07 6.72 -10.53
CA TYR A 193 -10.88 7.00 -11.33
C TYR A 193 -10.57 8.49 -11.38
N LYS A 194 -11.56 9.33 -11.68
CA LYS A 194 -11.39 10.78 -11.75
C LYS A 194 -10.90 11.38 -10.42
N ARG A 195 -11.54 11.04 -9.30
CA ARG A 195 -11.12 11.53 -7.97
C ARG A 195 -9.69 11.13 -7.64
N MET A 196 -9.32 9.88 -7.93
CA MET A 196 -7.97 9.37 -7.64
C MET A 196 -6.92 9.94 -8.59
N TYR A 197 -7.27 10.14 -9.87
CA TYR A 197 -6.40 10.79 -10.86
C TYR A 197 -6.15 12.26 -10.49
N GLU A 198 -7.20 13.01 -10.14
CA GLU A 198 -7.08 14.40 -9.67
C GLU A 198 -6.24 14.48 -8.38
N ALA A 199 -6.43 13.55 -7.44
CA ALA A 199 -5.59 13.45 -6.26
C ALA A 199 -4.12 13.15 -6.63
N HIS A 200 -3.87 12.24 -7.56
CA HIS A 200 -2.53 11.92 -8.06
C HIS A 200 -1.86 13.13 -8.74
N CYS A 201 -2.56 13.84 -9.63
CA CYS A 201 -2.06 15.06 -10.27
C CYS A 201 -1.76 16.19 -9.28
N ARG A 202 -2.56 16.33 -8.21
CA ARG A 202 -2.28 17.30 -7.13
C ARG A 202 -1.05 16.94 -6.30
N LEU A 203 -0.72 15.65 -6.20
CA LEU A 203 0.45 15.15 -5.46
C LEU A 203 1.74 15.25 -6.31
N TYR A 204 1.61 15.20 -7.64
CA TYR A 204 2.73 15.24 -8.59
C TYR A 204 2.48 16.28 -9.71
N PRO A 205 2.45 17.59 -9.39
CA PRO A 205 2.17 18.63 -10.38
C PRO A 205 3.17 18.64 -11.55
N ASP A 206 4.40 18.18 -11.31
CA ASP A 206 5.50 18.15 -12.27
C ASP A 206 5.32 17.03 -13.33
N VAL A 207 4.51 16.01 -13.05
CA VAL A 207 4.22 14.90 -13.97
C VAL A 207 3.23 15.34 -15.06
N GLU A 208 2.38 16.34 -14.77
CA GLU A 208 1.53 16.97 -15.79
C GLU A 208 2.35 17.88 -16.73
N ALA A 209 3.40 18.53 -16.21
CA ALA A 209 4.29 19.38 -17.01
C ALA A 209 5.10 18.62 -18.08
N LEU A 210 5.20 17.29 -17.98
CA LEU A 210 5.86 16.42 -18.96
C LEU A 210 4.91 15.83 -20.02
N ARG A 211 3.62 16.22 -20.01
CA ARG A 211 2.60 15.79 -20.98
C ARG A 211 2.22 16.86 -22.02
N LEU A 212 3.14 17.77 -22.34
CA LEU A 212 3.08 18.62 -23.55
C LEU A 212 4.12 18.19 -24.58
#